data_AF-A0AAD9WTR2-F1
#
_entry.id   AF-A0AAD9WTR2-F1
#
_cell.length_a   1.000
_cell.length_b   1.000
_cell.length_c   1.000
_cell.angle_alpha   90.00
_cell.angle_beta   90.00
_cell.angle_gamma   90.00
#
_symmetry.space_group_name_H-M   'P 1'
#
loop_
_entity.id
_entity.type
_entity.pdbx_description
1 polymer ?
#
loop_
_entity_poly.entity_id
_entity_poly.type
_entity_poly.pdbx_seq_one_letter_code
_entity_poly.pdbx_strand_id
1 'polypeptide(L)'
;MKQTFERATMISSYIYSRIGVVNMLRKYTNMKELLRHVKTRFATAFITLSRIHSQKVNIRRMFTSDEWAKSKWVKKARAKRVVEVLLMPSFLNNVVFVFKIVGPLVGVLRLVDGERKHDMCYI
;
A
#
# COMPACT_ATOMS: atom_id res chain seq x y z
N MET A 1 -7.61 13.51 4.07
CA MET A 1 -7.83 12.14 3.52
C MET A 1 -7.56 12.04 2.02
N LYS A 2 -8.15 12.87 1.16
CA LYS A 2 -7.96 12.81 -0.32
C LYS A 2 -6.48 12.75 -0.75
N GLN A 3 -5.66 13.67 -0.22
CA GLN A 3 -4.22 13.72 -0.50
C GLN A 3 -3.47 12.43 -0.11
N THR A 4 -3.91 11.73 0.95
CA THR A 4 -3.30 10.45 1.38
C THR A 4 -3.54 9.36 0.34
N PHE A 5 -4.75 9.28 -0.22
CA PHE A 5 -5.09 8.33 -1.27
C PHE A 5 -4.41 8.67 -2.60
N GLU A 6 -4.30 9.95 -2.96
CA GLU A 6 -3.55 10.39 -4.14
C GLU A 6 -2.07 10.02 -4.03
N ARG A 7 -1.45 10.25 -2.88
CA ARG A 7 -0.07 9.84 -2.59
C ARG A 7 0.12 8.32 -2.66
N ALA A 8 -0.80 7.55 -2.10
CA ALA A 8 -0.77 6.09 -2.19
C ALA A 8 -0.91 5.59 -3.64
N THR A 9 -1.77 6.24 -4.43
CA THR A 9 -1.97 5.96 -5.85
C THR A 9 -0.72 6.31 -6.66
N MET A 10 -0.05 7.42 -6.34
CA MET A 10 1.22 7.80 -6.96
C MET A 10 2.30 6.75 -6.68
N ILE A 11 2.40 6.26 -5.44
CA ILE A 11 3.36 5.22 -5.04
C ILE A 11 3.07 3.92 -5.80
N SER A 12 1.83 3.44 -5.80
CA SER A 12 1.47 2.20 -6.48
C SER A 12 1.65 2.33 -8.00
N SER A 13 1.18 3.42 -8.61
CA SER A 13 1.38 3.68 -10.03
C SER A 13 2.86 3.68 -10.41
N TYR A 14 3.74 4.31 -9.62
CA TYR A 14 5.17 4.30 -9.89
C TYR A 14 5.76 2.89 -9.84
N ILE A 15 5.44 2.11 -8.80
CA ILE A 15 5.95 0.75 -8.62
C ILE A 15 5.50 -0.14 -9.78
N TYR A 16 4.20 -0.18 -10.06
CA TYR A 16 3.64 -1.06 -11.09
C TYR A 16 3.88 -0.58 -12.53
N SER A 17 4.34 0.66 -12.73
CA SER A 17 4.77 1.13 -14.06
C SER A 17 6.05 0.47 -14.58
N ARG A 18 6.80 -0.25 -13.72
CA ARG A 18 8.14 -0.77 -14.05
C ARG A 18 8.34 -2.16 -13.48
N ILE A 19 8.51 -3.13 -14.36
CA ILE A 19 8.77 -4.53 -14.00
C ILE A 19 9.96 -4.66 -13.03
N GLY A 20 11.06 -3.94 -13.26
CA GLY A 20 12.21 -3.99 -12.35
C GLY A 20 11.95 -3.45 -10.94
N VAL A 21 11.08 -2.45 -10.79
CA VAL A 21 10.68 -1.93 -9.48
C VAL A 21 9.69 -2.88 -8.80
N VAL A 22 8.80 -3.53 -9.56
CA VAL A 22 7.93 -4.60 -9.05
C VAL A 22 8.74 -5.78 -8.54
N ASN A 23 9.74 -6.22 -9.29
CA ASN A 23 10.61 -7.34 -8.89
C ASN A 23 11.39 -7.02 -7.61
N MET A 24 11.91 -5.81 -7.51
CA MET A 24 12.56 -5.35 -6.28
C MET A 24 11.55 -5.31 -5.12
N LEU A 25 10.35 -4.74 -5.31
CA LEU A 25 9.32 -4.77 -4.27
C LEU A 25 9.07 -6.20 -3.79
N ARG A 26 8.85 -7.15 -4.71
CA ARG A 26 8.62 -8.56 -4.39
C ARG A 26 9.77 -9.19 -3.59
N LYS A 27 11.02 -8.85 -3.91
CA LYS A 27 12.21 -9.29 -3.15
C LYS A 27 12.18 -8.80 -1.70
N TYR A 28 11.80 -7.55 -1.48
CA TYR A 28 11.78 -6.96 -0.12
C TYR A 28 10.51 -7.29 0.67
N THR A 29 9.38 -7.59 0.00
CA THR A 29 8.10 -7.88 0.67
C THR A 29 7.77 -9.36 0.78
N ASN A 30 8.72 -10.25 0.41
CA ASN A 30 8.51 -11.69 0.32
C ASN A 30 7.32 -12.03 -0.60
N MET A 31 7.38 -11.54 -1.84
CA MET A 31 6.37 -11.69 -2.90
C MET A 31 5.00 -11.06 -2.62
N LYS A 32 4.86 -10.29 -1.52
CA LYS A 32 3.59 -9.63 -1.20
C LYS A 32 3.35 -8.43 -2.12
N GLU A 33 2.20 -8.44 -2.79
CA GLU A 33 1.74 -7.34 -3.64
C GLU A 33 1.11 -6.22 -2.83
N LEU A 34 1.25 -4.98 -3.32
CA LEU A 34 0.61 -3.81 -2.71
C LEU A 34 -0.81 -3.62 -3.25
N LEU A 35 -1.03 -3.92 -4.52
CA LEU A 35 -2.35 -3.89 -5.14
C LEU A 35 -3.05 -5.24 -4.96
N ARG A 36 -4.37 -5.19 -4.82
CA ARG A 36 -5.27 -6.33 -5.00
C ARG A 36 -6.43 -5.83 -5.83
N HIS A 37 -6.82 -6.55 -6.88
CA HIS A 37 -8.01 -6.19 -7.64
C HIS A 37 -9.26 -6.40 -6.78
N VAL A 38 -10.08 -5.36 -6.67
CA VAL A 38 -11.36 -5.37 -5.92
C VAL A 38 -12.41 -4.69 -6.77
N LYS A 39 -13.68 -5.10 -6.62
CA LYS A 39 -14.82 -4.62 -7.41
C LYS A 39 -14.96 -3.09 -7.42
N THR A 40 -14.58 -2.40 -6.34
CA THR A 40 -14.68 -0.94 -6.26
C THR A 40 -13.30 -0.27 -6.20
N ARG A 41 -13.19 0.88 -6.88
CA ARG A 41 -11.97 1.73 -6.87
C ARG A 41 -11.62 2.21 -5.46
N PHE A 42 -12.64 2.44 -4.61
CA PHE A 42 -12.45 2.84 -3.21
C PHE A 42 -11.83 1.71 -2.38
N ALA A 43 -12.37 0.48 -2.48
CA ALA A 43 -11.82 -0.66 -1.76
C ALA A 43 -10.41 -1.00 -2.25
N THR A 44 -10.15 -0.90 -3.55
CA THR A 44 -8.80 -1.04 -4.12
C THR A 44 -7.82 -0.04 -3.50
N ALA A 45 -8.18 1.25 -3.43
CA ALA A 45 -7.34 2.29 -2.83
C ALA A 45 -7.09 2.07 -1.33
N PHE A 46 -8.12 1.66 -0.58
CA PHE A 46 -8.00 1.36 0.85
C PHE A 46 -7.12 0.13 1.12
N ILE A 47 -7.30 -0.96 0.38
CA ILE A 47 -6.46 -2.15 0.50
C ILE A 47 -5.01 -1.84 0.13
N THR A 48 -4.80 -1.04 -0.90
CA THR A 48 -3.46 -0.56 -1.28
C THR A 48 -2.79 0.20 -0.12
N LEU A 49 -3.52 1.11 0.50
CA LEU A 49 -3.05 1.86 1.66
C LEU A 49 -2.69 0.94 2.83
N SER A 50 -3.50 -0.10 3.05
CA SER A 50 -3.30 -1.09 4.11
C SER A 50 -2.05 -1.92 3.89
N ARG A 51 -1.82 -2.35 2.65
CA ARG A 51 -0.58 -3.07 2.29
C ARG A 51 0.65 -2.18 2.42
N ILE A 52 0.59 -0.92 1.99
CA ILE A 52 1.68 0.05 2.18
C ILE A 52 1.98 0.21 3.67
N HIS A 53 0.96 0.33 4.53
CA HIS A 53 1.15 0.43 5.97
C HIS A 53 1.77 -0.84 6.57
N SER A 54 1.25 -2.01 6.22
CA SER A 54 1.73 -3.32 6.70
C SER A 54 3.18 -3.58 6.27
N GLN A 55 3.55 -3.19 5.06
CA GLN A 55 4.88 -3.41 4.49
C GLN A 55 5.81 -2.20 4.65
N LYS A 56 5.44 -1.19 5.45
CA LYS A 56 6.16 0.09 5.53
C LYS A 56 7.66 -0.07 5.79
N VAL A 57 8.05 -1.02 6.65
CA VAL A 57 9.46 -1.29 6.98
C VAL A 57 10.19 -1.87 5.77
N ASN A 58 9.59 -2.83 5.08
CA ASN A 58 10.16 -3.48 3.91
C ASN A 58 10.28 -2.52 2.72
N ILE A 59 9.25 -1.71 2.50
CA ILE A 59 9.24 -0.67 1.47
C ILE A 59 10.32 0.37 1.77
N ARG A 60 10.44 0.82 3.03
CA ARG A 60 11.52 1.75 3.42
C ARG A 60 12.89 1.15 3.17
N ARG A 61 13.13 -0.10 3.62
CA ARG A 61 14.39 -0.82 3.37
C ARG A 61 14.72 -0.92 1.88
N MET A 62 13.72 -1.21 1.04
CA MET A 62 13.89 -1.20 -0.42
C MET A 62 14.40 0.16 -0.91
N PHE A 63 13.71 1.25 -0.56
CA PHE A 63 14.03 2.60 -1.04
C PHE A 63 15.29 3.22 -0.41
N THR A 64 15.82 2.65 0.67
CA THR A 64 17.10 3.04 1.29
C THR A 64 18.23 2.04 1.01
N SER A 65 18.00 1.02 0.18
CA SER A 65 19.00 0.00 -0.12
C SER A 65 20.04 0.49 -1.14
N ASP A 66 21.24 -0.09 -1.08
CA ASP A 66 22.27 0.12 -2.10
C ASP A 66 21.82 -0.33 -3.48
N GLU A 67 21.00 -1.39 -3.55
CA GLU A 67 20.41 -1.89 -4.78
C GLU A 67 19.51 -0.84 -5.43
N TRP A 68 18.70 -0.14 -4.63
CA TRP A 68 17.93 1.00 -5.10
C TRP A 68 18.85 2.15 -5.51
N ALA A 69 19.82 2.54 -4.67
CA ALA A 69 20.72 3.66 -4.92
C ALA A 69 21.53 3.52 -6.23
N LYS A 70 21.97 2.29 -6.56
CA LYS A 70 22.69 1.96 -7.80
C LYS A 70 21.77 1.80 -9.01
N SER A 71 20.46 1.81 -8.82
CA SER A 71 19.52 1.59 -9.91
C SER A 71 19.32 2.82 -10.80
N LYS A 72 18.98 2.57 -12.08
CA LYS A 72 18.58 3.62 -13.03
C LYS A 72 17.25 4.30 -12.66
N TRP A 73 16.51 3.79 -11.67
CA TRP A 73 15.19 4.29 -11.30
C TRP A 73 15.23 5.51 -10.39
N VAL A 74 16.31 5.70 -9.61
CA VAL A 74 16.52 6.81 -8.67
C VAL A 74 16.56 8.17 -9.35
N LYS A 75 17.14 8.25 -10.56
CA LYS A 75 17.38 9.51 -11.27
C LYS A 75 16.09 10.24 -11.70
N LYS A 76 14.93 9.59 -11.60
CA LYS A 76 13.65 10.15 -12.06
C LYS A 76 12.98 11.00 -10.98
N ALA A 77 12.49 12.19 -11.35
CA ALA A 77 11.78 13.10 -10.44
C ALA A 77 10.60 12.43 -9.70
N ARG A 78 9.86 11.55 -10.40
CA ARG A 78 8.78 10.75 -9.77
C ARG A 78 9.30 9.82 -8.67
N ALA A 79 10.49 9.24 -8.84
CA ALA A 79 11.10 8.36 -7.86
C ALA A 79 11.46 9.12 -6.58
N LYS A 80 12.07 10.31 -6.73
CA LYS A 80 12.39 11.19 -5.60
C LYS A 80 11.15 11.56 -4.79
N ARG A 81 10.06 11.95 -5.46
CA ARG A 81 8.77 12.25 -4.80
C ARG A 81 8.19 11.03 -4.07
N VAL A 82 8.28 9.83 -4.65
CA VAL A 82 7.81 8.59 -4.00
C VAL A 82 8.59 8.32 -2.72
N VAL A 83 9.92 8.43 -2.76
CA VAL A 83 10.79 8.24 -1.59
C VAL A 83 10.48 9.28 -0.52
N GLU A 84 10.38 10.55 -0.89
CA GLU A 84 10.04 11.65 0.02
C GLU A 84 8.71 11.38 0.75
N VAL A 85 7.65 11.03 0.01
CA VAL A 85 6.34 10.73 0.60
C VAL A 85 6.38 9.52 1.54
N LEU A 86 7.14 8.48 1.22
CA LEU A 86 7.28 7.28 2.06
C LEU A 86 8.08 7.52 3.35
N LEU A 87 9.01 8.47 3.30
CA LEU A 87 9.81 8.87 4.45
C LEU A 87 9.08 9.91 5.32
N MET A 88 8.14 10.66 4.75
CA MET A 88 7.41 11.72 5.44
C MET A 88 6.54 11.18 6.61
N PRO A 89 6.80 11.62 7.86
CA PRO A 89 6.02 11.17 9.02
C PRO A 89 4.54 11.56 8.95
N SER A 90 4.24 12.75 8.41
CA SER A 90 2.86 13.22 8.27
C SER A 90 2.03 12.32 7.35
N PHE A 91 2.64 11.74 6.31
CA PHE A 91 1.96 10.76 5.46
C PHE A 91 1.60 9.51 6.27
N LEU A 92 2.54 8.96 7.04
CA LEU A 92 2.28 7.77 7.85
C LEU A 92 1.22 8.01 8.94
N ASN A 93 1.26 9.16 9.61
CA ASN A 93 0.25 9.53 10.61
C ASN A 93 -1.15 9.64 9.96
N ASN A 94 -1.23 10.24 8.78
CA ASN A 94 -2.47 10.31 8.02
C ASN A 94 -3.00 8.93 7.59
N VAL A 95 -2.11 7.99 7.27
CA VAL A 95 -2.48 6.60 6.97
C VAL A 95 -3.12 5.95 8.19
N VAL A 96 -2.51 6.09 9.37
CA VAL A 96 -3.07 5.57 10.64
C VAL A 96 -4.43 6.21 10.94
N PHE A 97 -4.57 7.52 10.73
CA PHE A 97 -5.84 8.23 10.90
C PHE A 97 -6.94 7.69 9.98
N VAL A 98 -6.63 7.43 8.70
CA VAL A 98 -7.58 6.80 7.78
C VAL A 98 -8.04 5.43 8.30
N PHE A 99 -7.14 4.61 8.86
CA PHE A 99 -7.52 3.33 9.45
C PHE A 99 -8.43 3.47 10.67
N LYS A 100 -8.23 4.50 11.50
CA LYS A 100 -9.10 4.75 12.66
C LYS A 100 -10.52 5.13 12.25
N ILE A 101 -10.70 5.85 11.15
CA ILE A 101 -12.03 6.27 10.64
C ILE A 101 -12.69 5.15 9.85
N VAL A 102 -11.97 4.58 8.88
CA VAL A 102 -12.54 3.61 7.93
C VAL A 102 -12.61 2.21 8.51
N GLY A 103 -11.78 1.89 9.52
CA GLY A 103 -11.78 0.58 10.18
C GLY A 103 -13.15 0.20 10.77
N PRO A 104 -13.75 1.04 11.64
CA PRO A 104 -15.10 0.81 12.15
C PRO A 104 -16.15 0.73 11.04
N LEU A 105 -16.06 1.60 10.03
CA LEU A 105 -17.00 1.61 8.90
C LEU A 105 -16.96 0.30 8.10
N VAL A 106 -15.76 -0.23 7.82
CA VAL A 106 -15.60 -1.54 7.17
C VAL A 106 -16.15 -2.67 8.06
N GLY A 107 -15.99 -2.57 9.38
CA GLY A 107 -16.59 -3.51 10.33
C GLY A 107 -18.11 -3.51 10.25
N VAL A 108 -18.73 -2.33 10.27
CA VAL A 108 -20.18 -2.16 10.13
C VAL A 108 -20.66 -2.67 8.78
N LEU A 109 -19.98 -2.33 7.68
CA LEU A 109 -20.34 -2.82 6.35
C LEU A 109 -20.29 -4.36 6.28
N ARG A 110 -19.28 -5.01 6.86
CA ARG A 110 -19.20 -6.48 6.91
C ARG A 110 -20.33 -7.11 7.73
N LEU A 111 -20.74 -6.46 8.83
CA LEU A 111 -21.87 -6.90 9.64
C LEU A 111 -23.18 -6.79 8.86
N VAL A 112 -23.39 -5.68 8.13
CA VAL A 112 -24.59 -5.43 7.31
C VAL A 112 -24.63 -6.30 6.06
N ASP A 113 -23.49 -6.49 5.38
CA ASP A 113 -23.35 -7.36 4.20
C ASP A 113 -23.51 -8.85 4.57
N GLY A 114 -23.63 -9.17 5.86
CA GLY A 114 -23.90 -10.54 6.29
C GLY A 114 -22.79 -11.51 5.91
N GLU A 115 -21.52 -11.06 5.91
CA GLU A 115 -20.37 -11.97 6.00
C GLU A 115 -20.42 -12.64 7.38
N ARG A 116 -21.42 -13.52 7.55
CA ARG A 116 -21.39 -14.60 8.53
C ARG A 116 -20.11 -15.33 8.20
N LYS A 117 -19.14 -15.17 9.09
CA LYS A 117 -18.08 -16.13 9.32
C LYS A 117 -18.70 -17.51 9.05
N HIS A 118 -18.29 -18.19 7.99
CA HIS A 118 -18.68 -19.58 7.78
C HIS A 118 -17.97 -20.37 8.89
N ASP A 119 -18.52 -20.30 10.09
CA ASP A 119 -18.33 -21.29 11.14
C ASP A 119 -19.33 -22.39 10.82
N MET A 120 -19.05 -23.26 9.86
CA MET A 120 -19.70 -24.59 9.76
C MET A 120 -18.90 -25.49 8.81
N CYS A 121 -17.91 -26.18 9.37
CA CYS A 121 -17.52 -27.49 8.86
C CYS A 121 -18.46 -28.49 9.55
N TYR A 122 -19.52 -28.93 8.88
CA TYR A 122 -20.26 -30.09 9.37
C TYR A 122 -19.47 -31.35 8.97
N ILE A 123 -19.13 -32.16 9.98
CA ILE A 123 -18.66 -33.54 9.85
C ILE A 123 -19.89 -34.42 9.62
#